data_AF-A0A9E1UWS4-F1
#
_entry.id   AF-A0A9E1UWS4-F1
#
_cell.length_a   1.000
_cell.length_b   1.000
_cell.length_c   1.000
_cell.angle_alpha   90.00
_cell.angle_beta   90.00
_cell.angle_gamma   90.00
#
_symmetry.space_group_name_H-M   'P 1'
#
loop_
_entity.id
_entity.type
_entity.pdbx_description
1 polymer ?
#
loop_
_entity_poly.entity_id
_entity_poly.type
_entity_poly.pdbx_seq_one_letter_code
_entity_poly.pdbx_strand_id
1 'polypeptide(L)'
;MASITRAIGNWFRSKRDSAANALGDPARDSKFAIEDSKGKVAEFTVKLAKLAAETHRLQRERDNTATEIAKWQRIAEKAAGEGQVDDARAALKNKADATKRESTLADEITRNEEVTAKMRDQLNSARAKIAQAESNRVRLVARLEGAKVRQELAKARTEFNSDASPLSALDDLQRTVDGVESEAEAWEDIAGEDKEQEDLEKKYEDAPADAQIEAELAALMQKQD
;
A
#
# COMPACT_ATOMS: atom_id res chain seq x y z
N MET A 1 -26.12 -6.34 -5.82
CA MET A 1 -24.91 -5.54 -5.53
C MET A 1 -23.73 -6.35 -4.95
N ALA A 2 -23.87 -7.63 -4.60
CA ALA A 2 -22.82 -8.43 -3.93
C ALA A 2 -21.96 -9.35 -4.85
N SER A 3 -22.08 -9.23 -6.19
CA SER A 3 -21.43 -10.17 -7.12
C SER A 3 -20.03 -9.73 -7.57
N ILE A 4 -19.79 -8.43 -7.76
CA ILE A 4 -18.53 -7.93 -8.34
C ILE A 4 -17.38 -7.94 -7.33
N THR A 5 -17.64 -7.54 -6.08
CA THR A 5 -16.65 -7.60 -4.99
C THR A 5 -16.24 -9.05 -4.67
N ARG A 6 -17.18 -9.98 -4.79
CA ARG A 6 -16.94 -11.42 -4.62
C ARG A 6 -16.20 -12.02 -5.82
N ALA A 7 -16.48 -11.58 -7.04
CA ALA A 7 -15.75 -11.97 -8.24
C ALA A 7 -14.28 -11.51 -8.21
N ILE A 8 -14.03 -10.27 -7.77
CA ILE A 8 -12.67 -9.74 -7.57
C ILE A 8 -11.96 -10.52 -6.46
N GLY A 9 -12.62 -10.77 -5.32
CA GLY A 9 -12.05 -11.54 -4.22
C GLY A 9 -11.72 -13.00 -4.58
N ASN A 10 -12.56 -13.67 -5.38
CA ASN A 10 -12.31 -15.03 -5.84
C ASN A 10 -11.21 -15.11 -6.89
N TRP A 11 -11.05 -14.09 -7.73
CA TRP A 11 -9.95 -14.00 -8.69
C TRP A 11 -8.59 -13.83 -7.99
N PHE A 12 -8.53 -13.02 -6.93
CA PHE A 12 -7.32 -12.89 -6.09
C PHE A 12 -6.96 -14.20 -5.37
N ARG A 13 -7.97 -14.98 -4.93
CA ARG A 13 -7.75 -16.30 -4.31
C ARG A 13 -7.24 -17.34 -5.31
N SER A 14 -7.85 -17.43 -6.49
CA SER A 14 -7.48 -18.43 -7.50
C SER A 14 -6.05 -18.21 -8.04
N LYS A 15 -5.54 -16.97 -8.06
CA LYS A 15 -4.13 -16.70 -8.42
C LYS A 15 -3.13 -17.02 -7.32
N ARG A 16 -3.57 -17.07 -6.06
CA ARG A 16 -2.76 -17.55 -4.93
C ARG A 16 -2.50 -19.05 -5.04
N ASP A 17 -3.44 -19.81 -5.60
CA ASP A 17 -3.26 -21.26 -5.86
C ASP A 17 -2.37 -21.54 -7.08
N SER A 18 -2.28 -20.61 -8.05
CA SER A 18 -1.29 -20.69 -9.13
C SER A 18 0.14 -20.27 -8.74
N ALA A 19 0.33 -19.74 -7.52
CA ALA A 19 1.66 -19.38 -7.00
C ALA A 19 2.45 -20.58 -6.44
N ALA A 20 1.86 -21.78 -6.47
CA ALA A 20 2.48 -23.01 -5.97
C ALA A 20 3.42 -23.70 -6.98
N ASN A 21 3.47 -23.24 -8.25
CA ASN A 21 4.37 -23.83 -9.25
C ASN A 21 5.51 -22.87 -9.62
N ALA A 22 6.66 -23.10 -8.99
CA ALA A 22 8.01 -22.70 -9.40
C ALA A 22 8.35 -21.19 -9.42
N LEU A 23 9.13 -20.76 -8.42
CA LEU A 23 10.13 -19.68 -8.53
C LEU A 23 9.63 -18.31 -9.09
N GLY A 24 8.56 -17.75 -8.52
CA GLY A 24 8.23 -16.33 -8.73
C GLY A 24 9.03 -15.45 -7.77
N ASP A 25 9.91 -14.57 -8.27
CA ASP A 25 10.60 -13.57 -7.44
C ASP A 25 9.55 -12.66 -6.77
N PRO A 26 9.38 -12.71 -5.43
CA PRO A 26 8.36 -11.92 -4.74
C PRO A 26 8.52 -10.41 -4.96
N ALA A 27 9.74 -9.93 -5.20
CA ALA A 27 10.01 -8.52 -5.49
C ALA A 27 9.51 -8.11 -6.88
N ARG A 28 9.63 -9.01 -7.86
CA ARG A 28 9.14 -8.83 -9.23
C ARG A 28 7.61 -8.90 -9.28
N ASP A 29 7.03 -9.92 -8.67
CA ASP A 29 5.58 -10.18 -8.74
C ASP A 29 4.80 -9.09 -8.00
N SER A 30 5.32 -8.58 -6.88
CA SER A 30 4.75 -7.42 -6.17
C SER A 30 4.83 -6.12 -6.99
N LYS A 31 5.91 -5.92 -7.77
CA LYS A 31 6.03 -4.78 -8.68
C LYS A 31 4.95 -4.82 -9.77
N PHE A 32 4.78 -5.97 -10.44
CA PHE A 32 3.75 -6.12 -11.47
C PHE A 32 2.33 -5.93 -10.93
N ALA A 33 2.03 -6.42 -9.72
CA ALA A 33 0.72 -6.23 -9.09
C ALA A 33 0.41 -4.74 -8.84
N ILE A 34 1.41 -3.95 -8.44
CA ILE A 34 1.26 -2.50 -8.26
C ILE A 34 1.06 -1.81 -9.60
N GLU A 35 1.83 -2.17 -10.63
CA GLU A 35 1.70 -1.59 -11.97
C GLU A 35 0.33 -1.89 -12.61
N ASP A 36 -0.17 -3.13 -12.50
CA ASP A 36 -1.53 -3.50 -12.92
C ASP A 36 -2.60 -2.68 -12.19
N SER A 37 -2.41 -2.48 -10.87
CA SER A 37 -3.31 -1.65 -10.06
C SER A 37 -3.31 -0.19 -10.51
N LYS A 38 -2.14 0.38 -10.85
CA LYS A 38 -2.04 1.72 -11.44
C LYS A 38 -2.73 1.82 -12.79
N GLY A 39 -2.56 0.82 -13.65
CA GLY A 39 -3.24 0.74 -14.95
C GLY A 39 -4.76 0.79 -14.80
N LYS A 40 -5.31 0.00 -13.86
CA LYS A 40 -6.75 0.01 -13.55
C LYS A 40 -7.22 1.37 -13.05
N VAL A 41 -6.49 2.01 -12.14
CA VAL A 41 -6.80 3.36 -11.65
C VAL A 41 -6.84 4.37 -12.80
N ALA A 42 -5.90 4.30 -13.75
CA ALA A 42 -5.89 5.15 -14.93
C ALA A 42 -7.12 4.91 -15.83
N GLU A 43 -7.46 3.65 -16.11
CA GLU A 43 -8.65 3.28 -16.89
C GLU A 43 -9.94 3.82 -16.25
N PHE A 44 -10.11 3.63 -14.93
CA PHE A 44 -11.26 4.16 -14.20
C PHE A 44 -11.30 5.68 -14.20
N THR A 45 -10.14 6.35 -14.13
CA THR A 45 -10.05 7.81 -14.24
C THR A 45 -10.61 8.30 -15.58
N VAL A 46 -10.27 7.62 -16.68
CA VAL A 46 -10.78 7.96 -18.02
C VAL A 46 -12.29 7.74 -18.12
N LYS A 47 -12.82 6.63 -17.60
CA LYS A 47 -14.27 6.36 -17.58
C LYS A 47 -15.03 7.42 -16.79
N LEU A 48 -14.48 7.82 -15.65
CA LEU A 48 -15.04 8.86 -14.80
C LEU A 48 -15.03 10.24 -15.48
N ALA A 49 -13.94 10.56 -16.21
CA ALA A 49 -13.87 11.79 -17.00
C ALA A 49 -14.92 11.81 -18.12
N LYS A 50 -15.17 10.67 -18.79
CA LYS A 50 -16.23 10.54 -19.78
C LYS A 50 -17.63 10.75 -19.18
N LEU A 51 -17.90 10.16 -18.01
CA LEU A 51 -19.18 10.36 -17.31
C LEU A 51 -19.38 11.84 -16.91
N ALA A 52 -18.32 12.49 -16.40
CA ALA A 52 -18.38 13.91 -16.06
C ALA A 52 -18.62 14.78 -17.31
N ALA A 53 -17.96 14.48 -18.43
CA ALA A 53 -18.19 15.17 -19.69
C ALA A 53 -19.63 15.03 -20.20
N GLU A 54 -20.21 13.83 -20.10
CA GLU A 54 -21.61 13.58 -20.45
C GLU A 54 -22.56 14.33 -19.51
N THR A 55 -22.27 14.36 -18.21
CA THR A 55 -23.04 15.16 -17.23
C THR A 55 -23.06 16.64 -17.62
N HIS A 56 -21.92 17.20 -18.01
CA HIS A 56 -21.85 18.57 -18.50
C HIS A 56 -22.61 18.78 -19.82
N ARG A 57 -22.68 17.76 -20.69
CA ARG A 57 -23.50 17.81 -21.90
C ARG A 57 -24.99 17.89 -21.55
N LEU A 58 -25.45 17.05 -20.62
CA LEU A 58 -26.83 17.05 -20.13
C LEU A 58 -27.19 18.37 -19.42
N GLN A 59 -26.27 18.94 -18.63
CA GLN A 59 -26.47 20.26 -18.01
C GLN A 59 -26.74 21.34 -19.06
N ARG A 60 -25.93 21.40 -20.13
CA ARG A 60 -26.16 22.35 -21.24
C ARG A 60 -27.50 22.11 -21.94
N GLU A 61 -27.88 20.84 -22.13
CA GLU A 61 -29.17 20.47 -22.73
C GLU A 61 -30.35 20.91 -21.85
N ARG A 62 -30.20 20.78 -20.53
CA ARG A 62 -31.18 21.26 -19.54
C ARG A 62 -31.30 22.78 -19.57
N ASP A 63 -30.20 23.52 -19.66
CA ASP A 63 -30.21 24.98 -19.76
C ASP A 63 -30.86 25.48 -21.06
N ASN A 64 -30.61 24.80 -22.17
CA ASN A 64 -31.31 25.05 -23.43
C ASN A 64 -32.82 24.79 -23.30
N THR A 65 -33.21 23.71 -22.63
CA THR A 65 -34.61 23.37 -22.37
C THR A 65 -35.28 24.42 -21.46
N ALA A 66 -34.58 24.92 -20.44
CA ALA A 66 -35.07 26.01 -19.60
C ALA A 66 -35.32 27.30 -20.41
N THR A 67 -34.45 27.59 -21.37
CA THR A 67 -34.64 28.71 -22.31
C THR A 67 -35.87 28.49 -23.21
N GLU A 68 -36.10 27.24 -23.65
CA GLU A 68 -37.29 26.86 -24.42
C GLU A 68 -38.59 27.04 -23.60
N ILE A 69 -38.60 26.62 -22.34
CA ILE A 69 -39.72 26.83 -21.41
C ILE A 69 -40.03 28.33 -21.29
N ALA A 70 -39.01 29.17 -21.08
CA ALA A 70 -39.17 30.61 -20.98
C ALA A 70 -39.67 31.25 -22.29
N LYS A 71 -39.27 30.71 -23.45
CA LYS A 71 -39.78 31.13 -24.76
C LYS A 71 -41.26 30.82 -24.90
N TRP A 72 -41.67 29.59 -24.61
CA TRP A 72 -43.08 29.19 -24.72
C TRP A 72 -43.98 29.92 -23.74
N GLN A 73 -43.47 30.22 -22.52
CA GLN A 73 -44.17 31.07 -21.58
C GLN A 73 -44.46 32.46 -22.15
N ARG A 74 -43.44 33.13 -22.71
CA ARG A 74 -43.61 34.46 -23.33
C ARG A 74 -44.60 34.45 -24.50
N ILE A 75 -44.57 33.40 -25.33
CA ILE A 75 -45.52 33.24 -26.44
C ILE A 75 -46.94 33.07 -25.91
N ALA A 76 -47.13 32.24 -24.88
CA ALA A 76 -48.43 32.01 -24.27
C ALA A 76 -49.01 33.30 -23.67
N GLU A 77 -48.20 34.07 -22.96
CA GLU A 77 -48.60 35.36 -22.36
C GLU A 77 -49.01 36.38 -23.44
N LYS A 78 -48.24 36.47 -24.53
CA LYS A 78 -48.55 37.36 -25.64
C LYS A 78 -49.87 36.97 -26.32
N ALA A 79 -50.02 35.69 -26.69
CA ALA A 79 -51.23 35.19 -27.35
C ALA A 79 -52.48 35.39 -26.47
N ALA A 80 -52.36 35.17 -25.16
CA ALA A 80 -53.44 35.42 -24.21
C ALA A 80 -53.82 36.91 -24.13
N GLY A 81 -52.84 37.81 -24.11
CA GLY A 81 -53.06 39.26 -24.14
C GLY A 81 -53.73 39.75 -25.42
N GLU A 82 -53.49 39.07 -26.55
CA GLU A 82 -54.13 39.33 -27.84
C GLU A 82 -55.49 38.62 -28.02
N GLY A 83 -55.95 37.86 -27.03
CA GLY A 83 -57.22 37.11 -27.09
C GLY A 83 -57.17 35.85 -27.98
N GLN A 84 -55.98 35.44 -28.44
CA GLN A 84 -55.76 34.25 -29.26
C GLN A 84 -55.66 32.99 -28.37
N VAL A 85 -56.81 32.49 -27.93
CA VAL A 85 -56.91 31.40 -26.95
C VAL A 85 -56.26 30.09 -27.45
N ASP A 86 -56.43 29.75 -28.72
CA ASP A 86 -55.90 28.49 -29.28
C ASP A 86 -54.36 28.51 -29.35
N ASP A 87 -53.76 29.65 -29.72
CA ASP A 87 -52.31 29.81 -29.75
C ASP A 87 -51.70 29.81 -28.34
N ALA A 88 -52.37 30.44 -27.38
CA ALA A 88 -51.97 30.38 -25.98
C ALA A 88 -51.99 28.93 -25.46
N ARG A 89 -53.04 28.16 -25.78
CA ARG A 89 -53.15 26.74 -25.41
C ARG A 89 -52.04 25.90 -26.05
N ALA A 90 -51.74 26.12 -27.34
CA ALA A 90 -50.67 25.42 -28.04
C ALA A 90 -49.29 25.72 -27.42
N ALA A 91 -49.00 26.98 -27.12
CA ALA A 91 -47.76 27.39 -26.47
C ALA A 91 -47.60 26.76 -25.06
N LEU A 92 -48.68 26.73 -24.26
CA LEU A 92 -48.68 26.08 -22.95
C LEU A 92 -48.45 24.57 -23.03
N LYS A 93 -48.98 23.90 -24.07
CA LYS A 93 -48.70 22.48 -24.31
C LYS A 93 -47.21 22.24 -24.58
N ASN A 94 -46.60 23.02 -25.47
CA ASN A 94 -45.16 22.92 -25.75
C ASN A 94 -44.31 23.23 -24.52
N LYS A 95 -44.71 24.22 -23.71
CA LYS A 95 -44.07 24.50 -22.42
C LYS A 95 -44.14 23.30 -21.47
N ALA A 96 -45.30 22.65 -21.36
CA ALA A 96 -45.46 21.47 -20.51
C ALA A 96 -44.56 20.31 -20.96
N ASP A 97 -44.48 20.06 -22.27
CA ASP A 97 -43.59 19.03 -22.83
C ASP A 97 -42.10 19.36 -22.57
N ALA A 98 -41.70 20.63 -22.71
CA ALA A 98 -40.35 21.08 -22.38
C ALA A 98 -40.05 20.96 -20.87
N THR A 99 -41.01 21.26 -20.00
CA THR A 99 -40.88 21.13 -18.54
C THR A 99 -40.70 19.67 -18.13
N LYS A 100 -41.43 18.75 -18.76
CA LYS A 100 -41.25 17.31 -18.55
C LYS A 100 -39.86 16.84 -18.97
N ARG A 101 -39.36 17.33 -20.11
CA ARG A 101 -37.99 17.05 -20.58
C ARG A 101 -36.94 17.58 -19.59
N GLU A 102 -37.10 18.80 -19.11
CA GLU A 102 -36.20 19.41 -18.13
C GLU A 102 -36.12 18.57 -16.84
N SER A 103 -37.26 18.11 -16.33
CA SER A 103 -37.31 17.25 -15.15
C SER A 103 -36.55 15.93 -15.36
N THR A 104 -36.72 15.28 -16.51
CA THR A 104 -35.98 14.05 -16.84
C THR A 104 -34.48 14.31 -16.88
N LEU A 105 -34.05 15.40 -17.53
CA LEU A 105 -32.64 15.78 -17.61
C LEU A 105 -32.06 16.07 -16.21
N ALA A 106 -32.80 16.76 -15.35
CA ALA A 106 -32.39 17.06 -13.98
C ALA A 106 -32.18 15.79 -13.14
N ASP A 107 -33.09 14.81 -13.25
CA ASP A 107 -32.96 13.53 -12.59
C ASP A 107 -31.72 12.75 -13.07
N GLU A 108 -31.45 12.75 -14.38
CA GLU A 108 -30.27 12.10 -14.97
C GLU A 108 -28.97 12.77 -14.54
N ILE A 109 -28.92 14.11 -14.53
CA ILE A 109 -27.76 14.88 -14.03
C ILE A 109 -27.47 14.51 -12.57
N THR A 110 -28.49 14.53 -11.71
CA THR A 110 -28.35 14.22 -10.27
C THR A 110 -27.77 12.82 -10.07
N ARG A 111 -28.30 11.82 -10.78
CA ARG A 111 -27.78 10.43 -10.72
C ARG A 111 -26.32 10.35 -11.17
N ASN A 112 -25.95 11.05 -12.24
CA ASN A 112 -24.58 11.03 -12.73
C ASN A 112 -23.61 11.74 -11.78
N GLU A 113 -24.03 12.83 -11.13
CA GLU A 113 -23.25 13.56 -10.13
C GLU A 113 -23.00 12.70 -8.89
N GLU A 114 -24.01 12.01 -8.37
CA GLU A 114 -23.88 11.06 -7.25
C GLU A 114 -22.90 9.92 -7.56
N VAL A 115 -23.03 9.31 -8.74
CA VAL A 115 -22.13 8.24 -9.19
C VAL A 115 -20.71 8.79 -9.34
N THR A 116 -20.55 9.99 -9.92
CA THR A 116 -19.25 10.62 -10.12
C THR A 116 -18.57 10.91 -8.79
N ALA A 117 -19.29 11.46 -7.81
CA ALA A 117 -18.76 11.74 -6.48
C ALA A 117 -18.26 10.47 -5.79
N LYS A 118 -19.10 9.42 -5.75
CA LYS A 118 -18.74 8.13 -5.15
C LYS A 118 -17.52 7.50 -5.81
N MET A 119 -17.43 7.56 -7.14
CA MET A 119 -16.31 6.99 -7.89
C MET A 119 -15.01 7.78 -7.68
N ARG A 120 -15.08 9.11 -7.49
CA ARG A 120 -13.92 9.94 -7.11
C ARG A 120 -13.35 9.51 -5.77
N ASP A 121 -14.20 9.28 -4.77
CA ASP A 121 -13.76 8.86 -3.44
C ASP A 121 -13.08 7.48 -3.48
N GLN A 122 -13.68 6.55 -4.22
CA GLN A 122 -13.11 5.22 -4.44
C GLN A 122 -11.75 5.29 -5.15
N LEU A 123 -11.62 6.16 -6.14
CA LEU A 123 -10.38 6.38 -6.88
C LEU A 123 -9.28 6.96 -5.97
N ASN A 124 -9.62 7.92 -5.12
CA ASN A 124 -8.68 8.50 -4.15
C ASN A 124 -8.22 7.45 -3.13
N SER A 125 -9.14 6.64 -2.60
CA SER A 125 -8.81 5.53 -1.71
C SER A 125 -7.89 4.49 -2.39
N ALA A 126 -8.16 4.14 -3.65
CA ALA A 126 -7.31 3.23 -4.41
C ALA A 126 -5.90 3.78 -4.62
N ARG A 127 -5.77 5.07 -4.95
CA ARG A 127 -4.47 5.75 -5.09
C ARG A 127 -3.68 5.73 -3.78
N ALA A 128 -4.33 6.02 -2.65
CA ALA A 128 -3.69 5.96 -1.34
C ALA A 128 -3.19 4.54 -0.99
N LYS A 129 -4.00 3.51 -1.25
CA LYS A 129 -3.60 2.11 -1.04
C LYS A 129 -2.43 1.69 -1.92
N ILE A 130 -2.39 2.14 -3.18
CA ILE A 130 -1.25 1.89 -4.08
C ILE A 130 0.02 2.53 -3.53
N ALA A 131 -0.03 3.80 -3.11
CA ALA A 131 1.13 4.48 -2.54
C ALA A 131 1.64 3.77 -1.26
N GLN A 132 0.72 3.32 -0.40
CA GLN A 132 1.08 2.53 0.78
C GLN A 132 1.72 1.18 0.41
N ALA A 133 1.17 0.49 -0.59
CA ALA A 133 1.72 -0.78 -1.08
C ALA A 133 3.13 -0.59 -1.67
N GLU A 134 3.40 0.52 -2.37
CA GLU A 134 4.72 0.85 -2.89
C GLU A 134 5.75 1.06 -1.77
N SER A 135 5.40 1.86 -0.76
CA SER A 135 6.26 2.07 0.41
C SER A 135 6.56 0.76 1.13
N ASN A 136 5.55 -0.09 1.33
CA ASN A 136 5.71 -1.39 1.95
C ASN A 136 6.56 -2.34 1.10
N ARG A 137 6.43 -2.31 -0.22
CA ARG A 137 7.27 -3.12 -1.13
C ARG A 137 8.75 -2.78 -0.96
N VAL A 138 9.10 -1.49 -0.96
CA VAL A 138 10.51 -1.06 -0.78
C VAL A 138 11.08 -1.60 0.53
N ARG A 139 10.32 -1.48 1.63
CA ARG A 139 10.71 -2.00 2.95
C ARG A 139 10.94 -3.51 2.95
N LEU A 140 10.03 -4.27 2.33
CA LEU A 140 10.09 -5.73 2.28
C LEU A 140 11.22 -6.24 1.37
N VAL A 141 11.47 -5.56 0.25
CA VAL A 141 12.58 -5.90 -0.65
C VAL A 141 13.94 -5.67 0.04
N ALA A 142 14.12 -4.55 0.73
CA ALA A 142 15.35 -4.30 1.51
C ALA A 142 15.58 -5.36 2.61
N ARG A 143 14.51 -5.76 3.31
CA ARG A 143 14.57 -6.86 4.30
C ARG A 143 14.95 -8.19 3.66
N LEU A 144 14.40 -8.50 2.49
CA LEU A 144 14.73 -9.72 1.73
C LEU A 144 16.19 -9.73 1.28
N GLU A 145 16.72 -8.61 0.80
CA GLU A 145 18.13 -8.48 0.42
C GLU A 145 19.07 -8.65 1.62
N GLY A 146 18.75 -8.01 2.75
CA GLY A 146 19.52 -8.19 3.99
C GLY A 146 19.48 -9.63 4.51
N ALA A 147 18.34 -10.31 4.39
CA ALA A 147 18.22 -11.73 4.73
C ALA A 147 19.08 -12.61 3.82
N LYS A 148 19.12 -12.34 2.50
CA LYS A 148 20.02 -13.03 1.56
C LYS A 148 21.49 -12.84 1.92
N VAL A 149 21.92 -11.61 2.25
CA VAL A 149 23.31 -11.35 2.67
C VAL A 149 23.67 -12.13 3.93
N ARG A 150 22.78 -12.16 4.94
CA ARG A 150 22.99 -12.97 6.15
C ARG A 150 23.07 -14.47 5.84
N GLN A 151 22.24 -14.95 4.94
CA GLN A 151 22.25 -16.34 4.49
C GLN A 151 23.57 -16.70 3.79
N GLU A 152 24.06 -15.87 2.87
CA GLU A 152 25.32 -16.12 2.17
C GLU A 152 26.52 -16.05 3.13
N LEU A 153 26.52 -15.13 4.09
CA LEU A 153 27.55 -15.08 5.15
C LEU A 153 27.54 -16.35 6.01
N ALA A 154 26.36 -16.84 6.40
CA ALA A 154 26.22 -18.08 7.16
C ALA A 154 26.72 -19.29 6.37
N LYS A 155 26.36 -19.39 5.07
CA LYS A 155 26.84 -20.44 4.16
C LYS A 155 28.36 -20.41 4.00
N ALA A 156 28.95 -19.24 3.76
CA ALA A 156 30.40 -19.09 3.65
C ALA A 156 31.12 -19.49 4.95
N ARG A 157 30.52 -19.20 6.12
CA ARG A 157 31.03 -19.62 7.43
C ARG A 157 30.96 -21.14 7.62
N THR A 158 29.91 -21.81 7.14
CA THR A 158 29.82 -23.27 7.14
C THR A 158 30.73 -23.92 6.10
N GLU A 159 30.86 -23.35 4.90
CA GLU A 159 31.79 -23.84 3.86
C GLU A 159 33.26 -23.68 4.28
N PHE A 160 33.58 -22.69 5.13
CA PHE A 160 34.89 -22.55 5.74
C PHE A 160 35.16 -23.54 6.89
N ASN A 161 34.12 -24.18 7.45
CA ASN A 161 34.19 -25.03 8.65
C ASN A 161 33.83 -26.51 8.44
N SER A 162 33.38 -26.95 7.26
CA SER A 162 32.97 -28.36 7.09
C SER A 162 33.21 -28.92 5.69
N ASP A 163 34.05 -29.96 5.65
CA ASP A 163 34.03 -31.02 4.63
C ASP A 163 32.66 -31.73 4.60
N ALA A 164 32.16 -32.01 3.39
CA ALA A 164 31.20 -33.05 2.98
C ALA A 164 29.65 -32.81 2.99
N SER A 165 29.15 -32.68 1.75
CA SER A 165 27.98 -33.27 1.05
C SER A 165 26.50 -33.06 1.50
N PRO A 166 25.57 -32.76 0.55
CA PRO A 166 24.30 -32.06 0.82
C PRO A 166 23.05 -32.81 0.30
N LEU A 167 22.30 -33.50 1.18
CA LEU A 167 20.94 -34.00 0.86
C LEU A 167 19.93 -34.00 2.03
N SER A 168 20.25 -33.46 3.23
CA SER A 168 19.29 -33.30 4.36
C SER A 168 18.71 -31.88 4.50
N ALA A 169 19.15 -30.95 3.64
CA ALA A 169 19.03 -29.50 3.81
C ALA A 169 17.61 -28.89 3.76
N LEU A 170 16.55 -29.70 3.55
CA LEU A 170 15.18 -29.20 3.50
C LEU A 170 14.40 -29.49 4.80
N ASP A 171 14.57 -30.68 5.39
CA ASP A 171 14.05 -30.99 6.73
C ASP A 171 14.83 -30.25 7.82
N ASP A 172 16.13 -30.02 7.59
CA ASP A 172 16.96 -29.21 8.48
C ASP A 172 16.57 -27.73 8.42
N LEU A 173 16.14 -27.20 7.26
CA LEU A 173 15.74 -25.80 7.13
C LEU A 173 14.52 -25.47 7.98
N GLN A 174 13.53 -26.36 8.02
CA GLN A 174 12.31 -26.13 8.78
C GLN A 174 12.55 -26.27 10.30
N ARG A 175 13.39 -27.23 10.74
CA ARG A 175 13.82 -27.33 12.15
C ARG A 175 14.75 -26.20 12.58
N THR A 176 15.57 -25.66 11.67
CA THR A 176 16.51 -24.57 11.96
C THR A 176 15.80 -23.23 12.11
N VAL A 177 14.77 -22.95 11.30
CA VAL A 177 13.98 -21.72 11.44
C VAL A 177 13.28 -21.67 12.80
N ASP A 178 12.59 -22.74 13.18
CA ASP A 178 11.86 -22.80 14.46
C ASP A 178 12.81 -22.78 15.68
N GLY A 179 14.00 -23.39 15.57
CA GLY A 179 15.03 -23.37 16.61
C GLY A 179 15.69 -22.00 16.77
N VAL A 180 16.04 -21.33 15.67
CA VAL A 180 16.72 -20.02 15.68
C VAL A 180 15.82 -18.92 16.25
N GLU A 181 14.50 -18.98 16.03
CA GLU A 181 13.57 -18.02 16.64
C GLU A 181 13.48 -18.22 18.16
N SER A 182 13.45 -19.48 18.64
CA SER A 182 13.39 -19.78 20.08
C SER A 182 14.72 -19.50 20.81
N GLU A 183 15.85 -19.73 20.15
CA GLU A 183 17.18 -19.46 20.70
C GLU A 183 17.48 -17.97 20.73
N ALA A 184 17.01 -17.21 19.73
CA ALA A 184 17.14 -15.75 19.73
C ALA A 184 16.36 -15.08 20.87
N GLU A 185 15.16 -15.58 21.20
CA GLU A 185 14.41 -15.13 22.38
C GLU A 185 15.13 -15.51 23.69
N ALA A 186 15.68 -16.73 23.79
CA ALA A 186 16.44 -17.15 24.97
C ALA A 186 17.77 -16.39 25.15
N TRP A 187 18.47 -16.04 24.06
CA TRP A 187 19.71 -15.26 24.10
C TRP A 187 19.46 -13.76 24.31
N GLU A 188 18.30 -13.21 23.93
CA GLU A 188 17.90 -11.85 24.35
C GLU A 188 17.62 -11.78 25.86
N ASP A 189 17.03 -12.83 26.44
CA ASP A 189 16.85 -12.95 27.89
C ASP A 189 18.20 -13.12 28.63
N ILE A 190 19.14 -13.90 28.09
CA ILE A 190 20.49 -14.08 28.68
C ILE A 190 21.41 -12.87 28.48
N ALA A 191 21.38 -12.21 27.32
CA ALA A 191 22.17 -10.99 27.06
C ALA A 191 21.67 -9.77 27.86
N GLY A 192 20.48 -9.88 28.49
CA GLY A 192 20.02 -8.96 29.52
C GLY A 192 20.71 -9.15 30.87
N GLU A 193 21.28 -10.33 31.15
CA GLU A 193 21.95 -10.68 32.41
C GLU A 193 23.48 -10.42 32.38
N ASP A 194 24.11 -10.41 31.19
CA ASP A 194 25.57 -10.22 31.02
C ASP A 194 26.11 -8.82 31.39
N LYS A 195 25.23 -7.85 31.71
CA LYS A 195 25.67 -6.52 32.19
C LYS A 195 26.15 -6.50 33.64
N GLU A 196 25.95 -7.56 34.42
CA GLU A 196 26.45 -7.64 35.81
C GLU A 196 27.84 -8.29 35.94
N GLN A 197 28.34 -9.00 34.91
CA GLN A 197 29.64 -9.68 34.98
C GLN A 197 30.82 -8.85 34.43
N GLU A 198 30.58 -7.84 33.59
CA GLU A 198 31.63 -6.97 33.04
C GLU A 198 32.29 -6.03 34.09
N ASP A 199 31.74 -5.96 35.32
CA ASP A 199 32.22 -5.08 36.40
C ASP A 199 33.17 -5.77 37.39
N LEU A 200 33.41 -7.08 37.24
CA LEU A 200 34.31 -7.85 38.12
C LEU A 200 35.74 -8.00 37.57
N GLU A 201 35.91 -8.09 36.24
CA GLU A 201 37.23 -8.23 35.61
C GLU A 201 38.02 -6.92 35.56
N LYS A 202 37.34 -5.76 35.49
CA LYS A 202 37.99 -4.43 35.52
C LYS A 202 38.57 -4.03 36.89
N LYS A 203 38.36 -4.83 37.93
CA LYS A 203 38.83 -4.52 39.29
C LYS A 203 40.23 -5.08 39.61
N TYR A 204 40.82 -5.87 38.71
CA TYR A 204 42.06 -6.62 38.99
C TYR A 204 43.23 -6.39 38.02
N GLU A 205 43.12 -5.51 37.02
CA GLU A 205 44.20 -5.32 36.02
C GLU A 205 44.99 -4.00 36.09
N ASP A 206 44.82 -3.17 37.12
CA ASP A 206 45.67 -1.99 37.34
C ASP A 206 46.28 -1.96 38.75
N ALA A 207 47.57 -2.30 38.89
CA ALA A 207 48.60 -1.52 39.60
C ALA A 207 49.88 -2.34 39.95
N PRO A 208 51.07 -1.69 40.04
CA PRO A 208 52.38 -2.26 39.72
C PRO A 208 53.35 -2.43 40.92
N ALA A 209 54.49 -3.08 40.63
CA ALA A 209 55.85 -2.92 41.16
C ALA A 209 56.05 -2.48 42.64
N ASP A 210 56.64 -3.36 43.47
CA ASP A 210 57.64 -3.04 44.53
C ASP A 210 58.02 -4.27 45.39
N ALA A 211 58.39 -5.41 44.79
CA ALA A 211 58.82 -6.59 45.58
C ALA A 211 60.07 -7.33 45.07
N GLN A 212 60.59 -7.00 43.88
CA GLN A 212 61.81 -7.63 43.33
C GLN A 212 63.04 -6.72 43.37
N ILE A 213 62.88 -5.39 43.49
CA ILE A 213 64.00 -4.44 43.63
C ILE A 213 64.51 -4.37 45.07
N GLU A 214 63.63 -4.51 46.07
CA GLU A 214 64.00 -4.60 47.51
C GLU A 214 64.75 -5.89 47.86
N ALA A 215 64.51 -6.99 47.14
CA ALA A 215 65.22 -8.26 47.33
C ALA A 215 66.66 -8.23 46.76
N GLU A 216 66.90 -7.46 45.70
CA GLU A 216 68.25 -7.31 45.12
C GLU A 216 69.11 -6.24 45.83
N LEU A 217 68.50 -5.23 46.47
CA LEU A 217 69.23 -4.22 47.24
C LEU A 217 69.79 -4.78 48.58
N ALA A 218 69.04 -5.66 49.25
CA ALA A 218 69.47 -6.31 50.50
C ALA A 218 70.64 -7.29 50.30
N ALA A 219 70.73 -7.93 49.13
CA ALA A 219 71.82 -8.85 48.79
C ALA A 219 73.14 -8.14 48.46
N LEU A 220 73.09 -6.87 48.03
CA LEU A 220 74.28 -6.08 47.70
C LEU A 220 74.91 -5.40 48.92
N MET A 221 74.14 -5.07 49.97
CA MET A 221 74.68 -4.46 51.20
C MET A 221 75.35 -5.46 52.16
N GLN A 222 75.19 -6.77 51.97
CA GLN A 222 75.86 -7.79 52.78
C GLN A 222 77.26 -8.20 52.25
N LYS A 223 77.77 -7.52 51.21
CA LYS A 223 79.07 -7.83 50.59
C LYS A 223 80.13 -6.72 50.74
N GLN A 224 79.89 -5.75 51.61
CA GLN A 224 80.89 -4.79 52.08
C GLN A 224 80.82 -4.67 53.60
N ASP A 225 81.17 -5.77 54.29
CA ASP A 225 81.98 -5.82 55.51
C ASP A 225 82.52 -7.26 55.68
#